data_AF-A0A962JJQ9-F1
#
_entry.id   AF-A0A962JJQ9-F1
#
_cell.length_a   1.000
_cell.length_b   1.000
_cell.length_c   1.000
_cell.angle_alpha   90.00
_cell.angle_beta   90.00
_cell.angle_gamma   90.00
#
_symmetry.space_group_name_H-M   'P 1'
#
loop_
_entity.id
_entity.type
_entity.pdbx_description
1 polymer ?
#
loop_
_entity_poly.entity_id
_entity_poly.type
_entity_poly.pdbx_seq_one_letter_code
_entity_poly.pdbx_strand_id
1 'polypeptide(L)'
;MILKNFRPTTLAFLTIFFGTTSHASLIEWQQQAQQKQLHTHPYWQLLLRYEDKKQHSIVKQSDYFVSTNGATNAQQELQATLDAIAHPNATLKADEQVECKFPARAAWLRQQLNISPQQLPLAHCPALETWLTGINPYQATLVFAADYVNNPSSMFGHTLLRIDSPEQNEDTRLLAYAVNYAAQTNTANGLEFAYKGLTGGYAGAFSILPYYEKVKEYNDFENRDLWEYQLNLTADEITQGLKHLWELKKVNFPYYFLSSNCSYQLLGLIEAARPNTYLRQDFPIYAIPTDTLRRVLQEKNILKKLVYRPANGTVLAYNAQRNSPLVNQTAQALALNKQTNLQALSDTEQARAYETAYDYLYYLYLAHQADKSTTPSLLRQLLVKRSDYAVVEQRQAPPQPATDPANGHKTARFMVNIQHIQQQDIASLEWRPAYQDLLDADEGYRRGAGIDFLRTRIGYNLSEHKAKLLEFTLLNIDSLATGNAFATPLSWSFAVGMQQAALDQQ
;
A
#
# COMPACT_ATOMS: atom_id res chain seq x y z
N MET A 1 87.33 -11.52 56.91
CA MET A 1 87.67 -11.38 55.48
C MET A 1 86.36 -11.19 54.70
N ILE A 2 86.09 -9.95 54.29
CA ILE A 2 85.81 -9.53 52.90
C ILE A 2 84.31 -9.44 52.49
N LEU A 3 83.87 -8.17 52.39
CA LEU A 3 82.97 -7.52 51.42
C LEU A 3 81.44 -7.73 51.54
N LYS A 4 80.62 -6.71 51.80
CA LYS A 4 80.22 -5.47 51.05
C LYS A 4 78.97 -5.65 50.15
N ASN A 5 78.02 -4.75 50.40
CA ASN A 5 77.13 -4.02 49.48
C ASN A 5 75.72 -4.54 49.11
N PHE A 6 74.75 -3.79 49.63
CA PHE A 6 73.42 -3.48 49.08
C PHE A 6 73.45 -2.91 47.64
N ARG A 7 72.43 -3.22 46.82
CA ARG A 7 71.39 -2.28 46.28
C ARG A 7 70.43 -2.95 45.24
N PRO A 8 69.28 -2.32 44.91
CA PRO A 8 67.94 -2.92 44.70
C PRO A 8 67.48 -2.94 43.22
N THR A 9 66.21 -3.35 42.96
CA THR A 9 65.30 -3.08 41.79
C THR A 9 64.63 -4.39 41.28
N THR A 10 63.35 -4.53 40.91
CA THR A 10 62.16 -3.65 40.77
C THR A 10 60.91 -4.55 40.89
N LEU A 11 59.89 -4.14 41.64
CA LEU A 11 58.55 -4.72 41.55
C LEU A 11 57.91 -4.21 40.24
N ALA A 12 57.67 -5.08 39.26
CA ALA A 12 56.85 -4.73 38.10
C ALA A 12 55.37 -4.84 38.50
N PHE A 13 54.75 -3.69 38.80
CA PHE A 13 53.30 -3.58 38.80
C PHE A 13 52.83 -3.78 37.35
N LEU A 14 52.24 -4.95 37.08
CA LEU A 14 51.45 -5.16 35.87
C LEU A 14 50.13 -4.39 36.06
N THR A 15 50.11 -3.11 35.69
CA THR A 15 48.88 -2.34 35.61
C THR A 15 48.10 -2.89 34.42
N ILE A 16 47.22 -3.83 34.71
CA ILE A 16 46.22 -4.31 33.77
C ILE A 16 45.23 -3.16 33.54
N PHE A 17 45.45 -2.38 32.48
CA PHE A 17 44.44 -1.46 31.93
C PHE A 17 43.34 -2.28 31.25
N PHE A 18 42.45 -2.88 32.03
CA PHE A 18 41.13 -3.27 31.53
C PHE A 18 40.17 -2.13 31.82
N GLY A 19 39.61 -1.50 30.77
CA GLY A 19 38.31 -0.83 30.90
C GLY A 19 38.13 0.60 30.39
N THR A 20 39.05 1.22 29.63
CA THR A 20 38.87 2.62 29.19
C THR A 20 38.44 2.82 27.73
N THR A 21 38.38 1.76 26.90
CA THR A 21 38.11 1.93 25.46
C THR A 21 36.64 2.19 25.14
N SER A 22 35.68 1.60 25.84
CA SER A 22 34.25 1.73 25.50
C SER A 22 33.66 3.12 25.80
N HIS A 23 34.04 3.72 26.94
CA HIS A 23 33.51 5.01 27.36
C HIS A 23 34.04 6.17 26.52
N ALA A 24 35.30 6.09 26.06
CA ALA A 24 35.90 7.10 25.20
C ALA A 24 35.21 7.14 23.83
N SER A 25 34.81 5.98 23.29
CA SER A 25 34.15 5.88 21.98
C SER A 25 32.71 6.40 21.98
N LEU A 26 31.92 6.17 23.05
CA LEU A 26 30.54 6.67 23.11
C LEU A 26 30.48 8.21 23.12
N ILE A 27 31.32 8.85 23.94
CA ILE A 27 31.37 10.32 24.02
C ILE A 27 31.73 10.91 22.66
N GLU A 28 32.70 10.31 21.96
CA GLU A 28 33.07 10.71 20.60
C GLU A 28 31.89 10.58 19.63
N TRP A 29 31.17 9.46 19.64
CA TRP A 29 29.99 9.24 18.79
C TRP A 29 28.87 10.25 19.07
N GLN A 30 28.59 10.55 20.33
CA GLN A 30 27.60 11.55 20.71
C GLN A 30 28.00 12.96 20.23
N GLN A 31 29.27 13.33 20.39
CA GLN A 31 29.79 14.61 19.89
C GLN A 31 29.72 14.71 18.37
N GLN A 32 30.12 13.66 17.65
CA GLN A 32 30.00 13.60 16.19
C GLN A 32 28.54 13.69 15.74
N ALA A 33 27.62 12.98 16.41
CA ALA A 33 26.19 13.05 16.11
C ALA A 33 25.62 14.45 16.31
N GLN A 34 26.06 15.17 17.35
CA GLN A 34 25.68 16.56 17.59
C GLN A 34 26.25 17.51 16.54
N GLN A 35 27.54 17.37 16.19
CA GLN A 35 28.19 18.17 15.15
C GLN A 35 27.52 18.00 13.78
N LYS A 36 27.16 16.77 13.42
CA LYS A 36 26.42 16.44 12.19
C LYS A 36 24.93 16.74 12.27
N GLN A 37 24.43 17.21 13.41
CA GLN A 37 23.02 17.46 13.66
C GLN A 37 22.11 16.27 13.30
N LEU A 38 22.56 15.04 13.62
CA LEU A 38 21.84 13.83 13.22
C LEU A 38 20.41 13.76 13.78
N HIS A 39 20.16 14.43 14.92
CA HIS A 39 18.84 14.52 15.51
C HIS A 39 17.82 15.29 14.66
N THR A 40 18.22 16.19 13.76
CA THR A 40 17.32 16.87 12.80
C THR A 40 17.41 16.29 11.39
N HIS A 41 18.28 15.30 11.17
CA HIS A 41 18.47 14.70 9.86
C HIS A 41 17.14 14.09 9.34
N PRO A 42 16.72 14.36 8.09
CA PRO A 42 15.40 13.93 7.60
C PRO A 42 15.15 12.42 7.71
N TYR A 43 16.19 11.61 7.50
CA TYR A 43 16.08 10.16 7.66
C TYR A 43 15.87 9.72 9.12
N TRP A 44 16.46 10.40 10.10
CA TRP A 44 16.20 10.13 11.51
C TRP A 44 14.76 10.46 11.87
N GLN A 45 14.29 11.63 11.42
CA GLN A 45 12.91 12.08 11.59
C GLN A 45 11.91 11.10 10.97
N LEU A 46 12.22 10.56 9.79
CA LEU A 46 11.46 9.48 9.16
C LEU A 46 11.41 8.23 10.06
N LEU A 47 12.54 7.74 10.56
CA LEU A 47 12.56 6.54 11.42
C LEU A 47 11.79 6.76 12.73
N LEU A 48 11.76 7.98 13.27
CA LEU A 48 10.98 8.30 14.46
C LEU A 48 9.50 8.61 14.17
N ARG A 49 9.10 8.67 12.89
CA ARG A 49 7.75 9.08 12.45
C ARG A 49 7.38 10.49 12.90
N TYR A 50 8.36 11.39 12.89
CA TYR A 50 8.18 12.81 13.16
C TYR A 50 7.73 13.50 11.88
N GLU A 51 6.43 13.74 11.77
CA GLU A 51 5.79 14.17 10.52
C GLU A 51 5.17 15.56 10.62
N ASP A 52 5.01 16.09 11.83
CA ASP A 52 4.44 17.41 12.04
C ASP A 52 5.52 18.52 12.10
N LYS A 53 5.09 19.77 11.91
CA LYS A 53 5.96 20.94 12.01
C LYS A 53 6.47 21.18 13.43
N LYS A 54 5.88 20.53 14.44
CA LYS A 54 6.25 20.65 15.85
C LYS A 54 7.34 19.65 16.24
N GLN A 55 7.79 18.81 15.30
CA GLN A 55 8.77 17.75 15.55
C GLN A 55 8.28 16.81 16.66
N HIS A 56 7.03 16.36 16.55
CA HIS A 56 6.49 15.28 17.37
C HIS A 56 6.24 14.05 16.52
N SER A 57 6.45 12.88 17.12
CA SER A 57 6.08 11.63 16.49
C SER A 57 4.56 11.46 16.43
N ILE A 58 4.08 10.91 15.31
CA ILE A 58 2.69 10.44 15.22
C ILE A 58 2.46 9.12 15.99
N VAL A 59 3.54 8.45 16.40
CA VAL A 59 3.48 7.22 17.20
C VAL A 59 3.23 7.57 18.66
N LYS A 60 2.15 7.00 19.23
CA LYS A 60 1.73 7.28 20.61
C LYS A 60 2.23 6.25 21.62
N GLN A 61 2.66 5.08 21.16
CA GLN A 61 3.13 3.98 21.99
C GLN A 61 4.52 4.30 22.55
N SER A 62 4.68 4.32 23.86
CA SER A 62 5.97 4.56 24.54
C SER A 62 7.03 3.53 24.17
N ASP A 63 6.64 2.27 23.95
CA ASP A 63 7.57 1.16 23.67
C ASP A 63 8.30 1.27 22.32
N TYR A 64 7.88 2.22 21.46
CA TYR A 64 8.52 2.56 20.19
C TYR A 64 9.74 3.49 20.36
N PHE A 65 9.90 4.09 21.53
CA PHE A 65 11.00 4.98 21.85
C PHE A 65 11.93 4.34 22.89
N VAL A 66 13.22 4.61 22.76
CA VAL A 66 14.22 4.22 23.76
C VAL A 66 14.21 5.23 24.92
N SER A 67 14.06 6.51 24.60
CA SER A 67 13.90 7.60 25.56
C SER A 67 12.44 7.78 25.97
N THR A 68 12.21 8.09 27.25
CA THR A 68 10.87 8.44 27.76
C THR A 68 10.30 9.71 27.12
N ASN A 69 11.16 10.61 26.62
CA ASN A 69 10.75 11.81 25.88
C ASN A 69 10.97 11.65 24.36
N GLY A 70 11.26 10.44 23.88
CA GLY A 70 11.65 10.19 22.50
C GLY A 70 10.54 10.46 21.47
N ALA A 71 9.29 10.65 21.91
CA ALA A 71 8.18 11.05 21.05
C ALA A 71 8.16 12.56 20.75
N THR A 72 8.80 13.39 21.58
CA THR A 72 8.82 14.85 21.45
C THR A 72 10.23 15.45 21.40
N ASN A 73 11.26 14.64 21.63
CA ASN A 73 12.65 15.06 21.60
C ASN A 73 13.54 14.05 20.85
N ALA A 74 13.72 14.30 19.55
CA ALA A 74 14.52 13.44 18.67
C ALA A 74 16.01 13.37 19.08
N GLN A 75 16.52 14.40 19.77
CA GLN A 75 17.89 14.41 20.26
C GLN A 75 18.07 13.47 21.46
N GLN A 76 17.14 13.51 22.42
CA GLN A 76 17.15 12.58 23.55
C GLN A 76 16.95 11.14 23.09
N GLU A 77 16.11 10.90 22.09
CA GLU A 77 15.94 9.56 21.49
C GLU A 77 17.25 9.07 20.85
N LEU A 78 17.93 9.94 20.10
CA LEU A 78 19.20 9.62 19.47
C LEU A 78 20.28 9.28 20.50
N GLN A 79 20.41 10.11 21.55
CA GLN A 79 21.37 9.88 22.64
C GLN A 79 21.08 8.59 23.39
N ALA A 80 19.82 8.36 23.80
CA ALA A 80 19.42 7.13 24.47
C ALA A 80 19.64 5.88 23.60
N THR A 81 19.42 6.00 22.29
CA THR A 81 19.71 4.92 21.33
C THR A 81 21.22 4.62 21.28
N LEU A 82 22.08 5.63 21.16
CA LEU A 82 23.54 5.44 21.17
C LEU A 82 24.03 4.84 22.49
N ASP A 83 23.50 5.30 23.62
CA ASP A 83 23.88 4.81 24.94
C ASP A 83 23.54 3.33 25.10
N ALA A 84 22.34 2.93 24.69
CA ALA A 84 21.89 1.54 24.77
C ALA A 84 22.60 0.61 23.80
N ILE A 85 23.03 1.12 22.65
CA ILE A 85 23.85 0.39 21.68
C ILE A 85 25.28 0.19 22.22
N ALA A 86 25.88 1.23 22.80
CA ALA A 86 27.25 1.15 23.36
C ALA A 86 27.32 0.33 24.66
N HIS A 87 26.22 0.28 25.42
CA HIS A 87 26.11 -0.44 26.68
C HIS A 87 24.89 -1.37 26.67
N PRO A 88 24.96 -2.52 25.97
CA PRO A 88 23.91 -3.52 25.96
C PRO A 88 23.56 -3.96 27.38
N ASN A 89 22.27 -4.03 27.70
CA ASN A 89 21.83 -4.39 29.03
C ASN A 89 21.91 -5.91 29.22
N ALA A 90 22.81 -6.38 30.08
CA ALA A 90 23.04 -7.80 30.34
C ALA A 90 21.81 -8.56 30.89
N THR A 91 20.80 -7.86 31.42
CA THR A 91 19.56 -8.49 31.92
C THR A 91 18.52 -8.73 30.82
N LEU A 92 18.64 -8.05 29.68
CA LEU A 92 17.72 -8.21 28.55
C LEU A 92 18.12 -9.40 27.68
N LYS A 93 17.11 -10.08 27.13
CA LYS A 93 17.35 -11.11 26.10
C LYS A 93 17.91 -10.47 24.83
N ALA A 94 18.53 -11.29 23.98
CA ALA A 94 19.13 -10.82 22.72
C ALA A 94 18.16 -9.98 21.88
N ASP A 95 16.95 -10.48 21.59
CA ASP A 95 15.95 -9.77 20.78
C ASP A 95 15.29 -8.56 21.48
N GLU A 96 15.55 -8.35 22.77
CA GLU A 96 15.06 -7.20 23.55
C GLU A 96 16.06 -6.04 23.56
N GLN A 97 17.31 -6.28 23.11
CA GLN A 97 18.32 -5.23 22.97
C GLN A 97 17.89 -4.19 21.94
N VAL A 98 18.36 -2.94 22.11
CA VAL A 98 18.00 -1.81 21.24
C VAL A 98 18.38 -2.07 19.78
N GLU A 99 19.53 -2.69 19.51
CA GLU A 99 19.93 -3.04 18.13
C GLU A 99 18.97 -4.04 17.46
N CYS A 100 18.35 -4.94 18.23
CA CYS A 100 17.42 -5.94 17.71
C CYS A 100 15.97 -5.44 17.65
N LYS A 101 15.59 -4.52 18.55
CA LYS A 101 14.28 -3.83 18.49
C LYS A 101 14.25 -2.78 17.38
N PHE A 102 15.35 -2.04 17.20
CA PHE A 102 15.48 -0.90 16.29
C PHE A 102 16.65 -1.04 15.31
N PRO A 103 16.63 -2.09 14.45
CA PRO A 103 17.75 -2.38 13.56
C PRO A 103 17.96 -1.34 12.46
N ALA A 104 16.94 -0.62 12.01
CA ALA A 104 17.10 0.44 11.02
C ALA A 104 17.77 1.67 11.64
N ARG A 105 17.36 2.05 12.86
CA ARG A 105 18.01 3.12 13.64
C ARG A 105 19.47 2.80 13.94
N ALA A 106 19.75 1.60 14.44
CA ALA A 106 21.10 1.16 14.76
C ALA A 106 22.01 1.12 13.52
N ALA A 107 21.52 0.53 12.40
CA ALA A 107 22.28 0.48 11.16
C ALA A 107 22.59 1.88 10.61
N TRP A 108 21.61 2.79 10.63
CA TRP A 108 21.79 4.16 10.17
C TRP A 108 22.80 4.93 11.04
N LEU A 109 22.71 4.84 12.37
CA LEU A 109 23.66 5.50 13.27
C LEU A 109 25.09 4.97 13.07
N ARG A 110 25.27 3.64 12.95
CA ARG A 110 26.56 3.02 12.65
C ARG A 110 27.16 3.58 11.35
N GLN A 111 26.34 3.72 10.30
CA GLN A 111 26.77 4.29 9.02
C GLN A 111 27.15 5.77 9.15
N GLN A 112 26.31 6.60 9.78
CA GLN A 112 26.55 8.05 9.88
C GLN A 112 27.76 8.38 10.76
N LEU A 113 28.08 7.53 11.73
CA LEU A 113 29.17 7.73 12.69
C LEU A 113 30.42 6.88 12.36
N ASN A 114 30.40 6.16 11.23
CA ASN A 114 31.48 5.27 10.80
C ASN A 114 31.92 4.27 11.90
N ILE A 115 30.96 3.71 12.64
CA ILE A 115 31.24 2.77 13.73
C ILE A 115 31.60 1.42 13.13
N SER A 116 32.86 1.03 13.27
CA SER A 116 33.36 -0.25 12.75
C SER A 116 32.95 -1.43 13.64
N PRO A 117 32.78 -2.65 13.08
CA PRO A 117 32.52 -3.86 13.87
C PRO A 117 33.60 -4.16 14.92
N GLN A 118 34.83 -3.65 14.76
CA GLN A 118 35.91 -3.77 15.72
C GLN A 118 35.70 -2.88 16.95
N GLN A 119 35.12 -1.69 16.76
CA GLN A 119 34.78 -0.78 17.87
C GLN A 119 33.51 -1.24 18.59
N LEU A 120 32.53 -1.74 17.84
CA LEU A 120 31.29 -2.26 18.36
C LEU A 120 30.86 -3.49 17.56
N PRO A 121 30.99 -4.71 18.12
CA PRO A 121 30.53 -5.93 17.48
C PRO A 121 29.07 -5.84 17.04
N LEU A 122 28.71 -6.51 15.95
CA LEU A 122 27.32 -6.59 15.51
C LEU A 122 26.51 -7.40 16.52
N ALA A 123 25.35 -6.88 16.93
CA ALA A 123 24.43 -7.61 17.79
C ALA A 123 23.89 -8.85 17.06
N HIS A 124 23.83 -9.97 17.76
CA HIS A 124 23.13 -11.16 17.28
C HIS A 124 21.64 -11.03 17.63
N CYS A 125 20.79 -11.05 16.60
CA CYS A 125 19.35 -10.82 16.73
C CYS A 125 18.57 -12.01 16.14
N PRO A 126 18.45 -13.14 16.86
CA PRO A 126 17.90 -14.38 16.33
C PRO A 126 16.53 -14.22 15.65
N ALA A 127 15.62 -13.46 16.25
CA ALA A 127 14.28 -13.29 15.69
C ALA A 127 14.28 -12.43 14.43
N LEU A 128 15.10 -11.37 14.39
CA LEU A 128 15.26 -10.51 13.21
C LEU A 128 15.94 -11.26 12.06
N GLU A 129 17.01 -12.00 12.36
CA GLU A 129 17.75 -12.81 11.40
C GLU A 129 16.86 -13.90 10.80
N THR A 130 16.09 -14.61 11.63
CA THR A 130 15.11 -15.61 11.17
C THR A 130 14.06 -14.97 10.27
N TRP A 131 13.54 -13.80 10.65
CA TRP A 131 12.51 -13.09 9.90
C TRP A 131 13.00 -12.58 8.55
N LEU A 132 14.18 -11.95 8.49
CA LEU A 132 14.78 -11.50 7.23
C LEU A 132 15.17 -12.68 6.33
N THR A 133 15.71 -13.76 6.90
CA THR A 133 16.06 -14.98 6.15
C THR A 133 14.82 -15.65 5.57
N GLY A 134 13.71 -15.69 6.32
CA GLY A 134 12.45 -16.24 5.83
C GLY A 134 11.86 -15.45 4.66
N ILE A 135 12.00 -14.11 4.67
CA ILE A 135 11.56 -13.24 3.57
C ILE A 135 12.52 -13.33 2.37
N ASN A 136 13.82 -13.45 2.63
CA ASN A 136 14.91 -13.49 1.63
C ASN A 136 14.77 -12.36 0.57
N PRO A 137 14.78 -11.07 0.96
CA PRO A 137 14.37 -9.97 0.09
C PRO A 137 15.35 -9.74 -1.07
N TYR A 138 14.85 -9.78 -2.31
CA TYR A 138 15.64 -9.52 -3.52
C TYR A 138 15.03 -8.45 -4.41
N GLN A 139 13.70 -8.40 -4.49
CA GLN A 139 12.98 -7.50 -5.37
C GLN A 139 11.73 -6.97 -4.67
N ALA A 140 11.36 -5.73 -4.98
CA ALA A 140 10.16 -5.10 -4.47
C ALA A 140 9.27 -4.64 -5.62
N THR A 141 7.97 -4.90 -5.50
CA THR A 141 6.96 -4.57 -6.51
C THR A 141 5.83 -3.80 -5.83
N LEU A 142 5.61 -2.55 -6.24
CA LEU A 142 4.45 -1.77 -5.80
C LEU A 142 3.24 -2.31 -6.55
N VAL A 143 2.26 -2.86 -5.83
CA VAL A 143 1.04 -3.41 -6.41
C VAL A 143 -0.10 -2.43 -6.15
N PHE A 144 -0.78 -2.01 -7.22
CA PHE A 144 -1.99 -1.20 -7.18
C PHE A 144 -3.19 -2.06 -7.55
N ALA A 145 -4.15 -2.15 -6.63
CA ALA A 145 -5.47 -2.71 -6.91
C ALA A 145 -6.40 -1.55 -7.30
N ALA A 146 -6.97 -1.63 -8.52
CA ALA A 146 -7.87 -0.61 -9.07
C ALA A 146 -9.11 -0.38 -8.18
N ASP A 147 -9.83 0.72 -8.29
CA ASP A 147 -10.97 1.04 -7.44
C ASP A 147 -12.14 0.04 -7.53
N TYR A 148 -12.81 -0.19 -6.40
CA TYR A 148 -14.04 -0.99 -6.33
C TYR A 148 -15.14 -0.28 -5.56
N VAL A 149 -15.95 0.49 -6.29
CA VAL A 149 -16.98 1.36 -5.74
C VAL A 149 -18.04 0.62 -4.91
N ASN A 150 -18.33 -0.64 -5.24
CA ASN A 150 -19.31 -1.44 -4.52
C ASN A 150 -18.86 -1.91 -3.13
N ASN A 151 -17.59 -1.69 -2.75
CA ASN A 151 -17.11 -1.94 -1.40
C ASN A 151 -16.48 -0.66 -0.79
N PRO A 152 -17.07 -0.05 0.24
CA PRO A 152 -16.54 1.15 0.88
C PRO A 152 -15.08 1.04 1.34
N SER A 153 -14.61 -0.16 1.72
CA SER A 153 -13.21 -0.35 2.15
C SER A 153 -12.19 -0.32 1.02
N SER A 154 -12.66 -0.47 -0.23
CA SER A 154 -11.84 -0.69 -1.43
C SER A 154 -12.16 0.32 -2.54
N MET A 155 -13.11 1.23 -2.29
CA MET A 155 -13.61 2.24 -3.21
C MET A 155 -12.53 3.19 -3.73
N PHE A 156 -11.44 3.35 -2.99
CA PHE A 156 -10.37 4.32 -3.26
C PHE A 156 -9.17 3.74 -4.00
N GLY A 157 -9.23 2.47 -4.37
CA GLY A 157 -8.04 1.72 -4.72
C GLY A 157 -7.21 1.36 -3.48
N HIS A 158 -6.22 0.51 -3.67
CA HIS A 158 -5.33 0.09 -2.59
C HIS A 158 -3.92 -0.13 -3.12
N THR A 159 -2.91 0.25 -2.33
CA THR A 159 -1.51 -0.06 -2.63
C THR A 159 -0.91 -0.95 -1.55
N LEU A 160 -0.06 -1.87 -1.98
CA LEU A 160 0.73 -2.75 -1.13
C LEU A 160 2.08 -3.02 -1.80
N LEU A 161 3.07 -3.46 -1.02
CA LEU A 161 4.39 -3.79 -1.55
C LEU A 161 4.61 -5.30 -1.49
N ARG A 162 4.80 -5.93 -2.64
CA ARG A 162 5.22 -7.33 -2.72
C ARG A 162 6.74 -7.40 -2.66
N ILE A 163 7.27 -8.30 -1.85
CA ILE A 163 8.69 -8.59 -1.70
C ILE A 163 8.95 -10.01 -2.22
N ASP A 164 9.71 -10.08 -3.30
CA ASP A 164 10.08 -11.32 -3.97
C ASP A 164 11.49 -11.77 -3.53
N SER A 165 11.68 -13.08 -3.41
CA SER A 165 12.98 -13.73 -3.16
C SER A 165 13.72 -14.08 -4.45
N PRO A 166 15.04 -14.33 -4.41
CA PRO A 166 15.82 -14.66 -5.61
C PRO A 166 15.31 -15.92 -6.34
N GLU A 167 14.73 -16.87 -5.62
CA GLU A 167 14.22 -18.12 -6.21
C GLU A 167 12.86 -17.96 -6.89
N GLN A 168 12.19 -16.81 -6.72
CA GLN A 168 10.84 -16.60 -7.24
C GLN A 168 10.85 -16.12 -8.70
N ASN A 169 9.90 -16.65 -9.47
CA ASN A 169 9.61 -16.25 -10.84
C ASN A 169 8.11 -15.92 -11.00
N GLU A 170 7.68 -15.63 -12.23
CA GLU A 170 6.29 -15.27 -12.53
C GLU A 170 5.26 -16.36 -12.15
N ASP A 171 5.66 -17.63 -12.16
CA ASP A 171 4.81 -18.77 -11.81
C ASP A 171 4.68 -18.96 -10.29
N THR A 172 5.73 -18.58 -9.53
CA THR A 172 5.78 -18.73 -8.07
C THR A 172 5.54 -17.43 -7.31
N ARG A 173 5.34 -16.29 -7.99
CA ARG A 173 5.17 -14.95 -7.36
C ARG A 173 4.04 -14.89 -6.33
N LEU A 174 3.05 -15.78 -6.42
CA LEU A 174 1.96 -15.87 -5.43
C LEU A 174 2.44 -16.31 -4.04
N LEU A 175 3.60 -16.94 -3.94
CA LEU A 175 4.24 -17.35 -2.70
C LEU A 175 5.11 -16.24 -2.08
N ALA A 176 5.25 -15.10 -2.76
CA ALA A 176 5.97 -13.93 -2.25
C ALA A 176 5.27 -13.34 -1.01
N TYR A 177 5.96 -12.47 -0.28
CA TYR A 177 5.38 -11.77 0.86
C TYR A 177 4.77 -10.43 0.42
N ALA A 178 3.61 -10.09 0.95
CA ALA A 178 2.93 -8.82 0.77
C ALA A 178 3.02 -8.00 2.06
N VAL A 179 3.64 -6.83 1.98
CA VAL A 179 3.58 -5.79 3.01
C VAL A 179 2.34 -4.95 2.75
N ASN A 180 1.39 -5.05 3.69
CA ASN A 180 0.08 -4.42 3.60
C ASN A 180 -0.15 -3.53 4.83
N TYR A 181 -0.64 -2.31 4.61
CA TYR A 181 -1.11 -1.43 5.68
C TYR A 181 -2.62 -1.26 5.58
N ALA A 182 -3.34 -1.56 6.65
CA ALA A 182 -4.80 -1.49 6.65
C ALA A 182 -5.35 -1.07 8.01
N ALA A 183 -6.57 -0.55 8.01
CA ALA A 183 -7.36 -0.33 9.22
C ALA A 183 -7.76 -1.67 9.85
N GLN A 184 -7.55 -1.81 11.15
CA GLN A 184 -8.09 -2.90 11.94
C GLN A 184 -9.55 -2.59 12.25
N THR A 185 -10.49 -3.34 11.65
CA THR A 185 -11.92 -3.13 11.81
C THR A 185 -12.57 -4.34 12.47
N ASN A 186 -13.52 -4.06 13.37
CA ASN A 186 -14.31 -5.09 14.07
C ASN A 186 -15.81 -4.98 13.75
N THR A 187 -16.18 -4.22 12.70
CA THR A 187 -17.58 -3.89 12.37
C THR A 187 -17.85 -4.17 10.90
N ALA A 188 -19.01 -4.76 10.63
CA ALA A 188 -19.55 -4.95 9.28
C ALA A 188 -20.51 -3.82 8.87
N ASN A 189 -20.73 -2.81 9.73
CA ASN A 189 -21.64 -1.70 9.45
C ASN A 189 -20.96 -0.64 8.56
N GLY A 190 -21.44 -0.50 7.32
CA GLY A 190 -20.88 0.43 6.32
C GLY A 190 -20.93 1.91 6.70
N LEU A 191 -21.95 2.36 7.46
CA LEU A 191 -22.04 3.77 7.90
C LEU A 191 -21.05 4.07 9.03
N GLU A 192 -20.91 3.16 10.00
CA GLU A 192 -19.90 3.27 11.04
C GLU A 192 -18.49 3.25 10.43
N PHE A 193 -18.30 2.41 9.42
CA PHE A 193 -17.07 2.29 8.65
C PHE A 193 -16.69 3.60 7.95
N ALA A 194 -17.63 4.20 7.20
CA ALA A 194 -17.40 5.47 6.54
C ALA A 194 -17.10 6.59 7.55
N TYR A 195 -17.87 6.70 8.63
CA TYR A 195 -17.67 7.75 9.63
C TYR A 195 -16.33 7.63 10.35
N LYS A 196 -15.98 6.44 10.86
CA LYS A 196 -14.68 6.20 11.53
C LYS A 196 -13.50 6.36 10.56
N GLY A 197 -13.66 5.97 9.30
CA GLY A 197 -12.65 6.16 8.26
C GLY A 197 -12.36 7.61 7.92
N LEU A 198 -13.39 8.46 7.87
CA LEU A 198 -13.24 9.90 7.64
C LEU A 198 -12.71 10.65 8.87
N THR A 199 -12.99 10.16 10.08
CA THR A 199 -12.63 10.82 11.35
C THR A 199 -11.33 10.29 12.00
N GLY A 200 -10.73 9.22 11.46
CA GLY A 200 -9.50 8.64 12.01
C GLY A 200 -9.71 7.65 13.16
N GLY A 201 -10.93 7.14 13.32
CA GLY A 201 -11.34 6.28 14.43
C GLY A 201 -10.83 4.84 14.38
N TYR A 202 -10.04 4.47 13.37
CA TYR A 202 -9.45 3.14 13.23
C TYR A 202 -7.97 3.13 13.57
N ALA A 203 -7.52 2.03 14.19
CA ALA A 203 -6.10 1.73 14.35
C ALA A 203 -5.59 1.09 13.05
N GLY A 204 -4.67 1.76 12.36
CA GLY A 204 -3.98 1.22 11.19
C GLY A 204 -2.67 0.56 11.60
N ALA A 205 -2.37 -0.58 10.99
CA ALA A 205 -1.15 -1.34 11.27
C ALA A 205 -0.59 -1.96 9.99
N PHE A 206 0.73 -2.17 9.99
CA PHE A 206 1.38 -2.99 8.98
C PHE A 206 1.17 -4.48 9.26
N SER A 207 1.06 -5.24 8.19
CA SER A 207 0.94 -6.69 8.18
C SER A 207 1.80 -7.26 7.06
N ILE A 208 2.37 -8.44 7.31
CA ILE A 208 3.06 -9.22 6.29
C ILE A 208 2.35 -10.55 6.18
N LEU A 209 1.90 -10.87 4.97
CA LEU A 209 1.14 -12.06 4.68
C LEU A 209 1.54 -12.61 3.29
N PRO A 210 1.24 -13.87 2.98
CA PRO A 210 1.46 -14.40 1.65
C PRO A 210 0.70 -13.61 0.58
N TYR A 211 1.33 -13.34 -0.56
CA TYR A 211 0.75 -12.50 -1.61
C TYR A 211 -0.51 -13.11 -2.22
N TYR A 212 -0.61 -14.45 -2.30
CA TYR A 212 -1.82 -15.12 -2.79
C TYR A 212 -3.08 -14.75 -1.98
N GLU A 213 -2.96 -14.40 -0.70
CA GLU A 213 -4.12 -13.99 0.11
C GLU A 213 -4.65 -12.64 -0.35
N LYS A 214 -3.77 -11.71 -0.75
CA LYS A 214 -4.17 -10.40 -1.31
C LYS A 214 -4.65 -10.50 -2.75
N VAL A 215 -4.09 -11.40 -3.54
CA VAL A 215 -4.65 -11.72 -4.86
C VAL A 215 -6.05 -12.30 -4.71
N LYS A 216 -6.25 -13.22 -3.76
CA LYS A 216 -7.57 -13.79 -3.48
C LYS A 216 -8.58 -12.74 -3.00
N GLU A 217 -8.16 -11.79 -2.17
CA GLU A 217 -9.02 -10.70 -1.71
C GLU A 217 -9.39 -9.76 -2.86
N TYR A 218 -8.40 -9.20 -3.57
CA TYR A 218 -8.66 -8.13 -4.54
C TYR A 218 -9.02 -8.65 -5.94
N ASN A 219 -8.25 -9.60 -6.48
CA ASN A 219 -8.41 -10.07 -7.84
C ASN A 219 -9.51 -11.14 -7.96
N ASP A 220 -9.59 -12.05 -6.99
CA ASP A 220 -10.55 -13.15 -7.04
C ASP A 220 -11.91 -12.76 -6.44
N PHE A 221 -11.94 -12.26 -5.19
CA PHE A 221 -13.17 -11.94 -4.47
C PHE A 221 -13.77 -10.60 -4.90
N GLU A 222 -12.98 -9.51 -4.87
CA GLU A 222 -13.47 -8.19 -5.30
C GLU A 222 -13.46 -8.00 -6.82
N ASN A 223 -12.89 -8.95 -7.56
CA ASN A 223 -12.83 -8.94 -9.02
C ASN A 223 -12.19 -7.65 -9.59
N ARG A 224 -11.03 -7.28 -9.03
CA ARG A 224 -10.26 -6.08 -9.37
C ARG A 224 -9.00 -6.44 -10.12
N ASP A 225 -8.76 -5.73 -11.22
CA ASP A 225 -7.50 -5.83 -11.92
C ASP A 225 -6.36 -5.32 -11.04
N LEU A 226 -5.20 -5.97 -11.14
CA LEU A 226 -3.98 -5.60 -10.43
C LEU A 226 -2.92 -5.07 -11.40
N TRP A 227 -2.27 -3.99 -11.00
CA TRP A 227 -1.13 -3.41 -11.69
C TRP A 227 0.10 -3.55 -10.80
N GLU A 228 1.10 -4.28 -11.28
CA GLU A 228 2.31 -4.63 -10.53
C GLU A 228 3.50 -3.87 -11.12
N TYR A 229 3.99 -2.87 -10.38
CA TYR A 229 5.10 -2.00 -10.76
C TYR A 229 6.38 -2.48 -10.06
N GLN A 230 7.17 -3.27 -10.76
CA GLN A 230 8.46 -3.73 -10.25
C GLN A 230 9.38 -2.53 -10.06
N LEU A 231 9.80 -2.29 -8.82
CA LEU A 231 10.66 -1.17 -8.47
C LEU A 231 12.13 -1.56 -8.65
N ASN A 232 12.92 -0.62 -9.15
CA ASN A 232 14.36 -0.74 -9.30
C ASN A 232 15.07 -0.38 -7.98
N LEU A 233 14.73 -1.09 -6.90
CA LEU A 233 15.40 -1.02 -5.60
C LEU A 233 16.48 -2.10 -5.50
N THR A 234 17.58 -1.82 -4.82
CA THR A 234 18.60 -2.83 -4.51
C THR A 234 18.16 -3.71 -3.34
N ALA A 235 18.76 -4.90 -3.20
CA ALA A 235 18.49 -5.78 -2.07
C ALA A 235 18.82 -5.10 -0.71
N ASP A 236 19.84 -4.25 -0.66
CA ASP A 236 20.20 -3.47 0.54
C ASP A 236 19.14 -2.42 0.88
N GLU A 237 18.64 -1.70 -0.13
CA GLU A 237 17.54 -0.73 0.05
C GLU A 237 16.29 -1.44 0.57
N ILE A 238 15.90 -2.57 -0.03
CA ILE A 238 14.75 -3.36 0.41
C ILE A 238 14.95 -3.86 1.84
N THR A 239 16.14 -4.39 2.16
CA THR A 239 16.48 -4.85 3.50
C THR A 239 16.41 -3.72 4.53
N GLN A 240 16.86 -2.52 4.17
CA GLN A 240 16.76 -1.34 5.04
C GLN A 240 15.30 -0.95 5.30
N GLY A 241 14.46 -0.97 4.26
CA GLY A 241 13.01 -0.78 4.42
C GLY A 241 12.39 -1.83 5.35
N LEU A 242 12.72 -3.10 5.17
CA LEU A 242 12.25 -4.19 6.03
C LEU A 242 12.73 -4.07 7.48
N LYS A 243 13.96 -3.61 7.71
CA LYS A 243 14.45 -3.30 9.07
C LYS A 243 13.57 -2.23 9.71
N HIS A 244 13.16 -1.19 8.99
CA HIS A 244 12.26 -0.19 9.55
C HIS A 244 10.85 -0.75 9.76
N LEU A 245 10.34 -1.57 8.85
CA LEU A 245 9.07 -2.28 9.01
C LEU A 245 9.05 -3.15 10.27
N TRP A 246 10.18 -3.79 10.61
CA TRP A 246 10.35 -4.53 11.85
C TRP A 246 10.19 -3.66 13.10
N GLU A 247 10.68 -2.42 13.08
CA GLU A 247 10.49 -1.45 14.17
C GLU A 247 9.01 -1.08 14.34
N LEU A 248 8.25 -1.10 13.23
CA LEU A 248 6.84 -0.72 13.18
C LEU A 248 5.87 -1.88 13.51
N LYS A 249 6.35 -3.12 13.70
CA LYS A 249 5.49 -4.31 13.81
C LYS A 249 4.47 -4.32 14.96
N LYS A 250 4.65 -3.47 15.98
CA LYS A 250 3.73 -3.30 17.12
C LYS A 250 3.14 -1.89 17.21
N VAL A 251 3.33 -1.09 16.17
CA VAL A 251 2.88 0.30 16.12
C VAL A 251 1.53 0.36 15.41
N ASN A 252 0.59 0.99 16.08
CA ASN A 252 -0.70 1.38 15.52
C ASN A 252 -0.72 2.88 15.30
N PHE A 253 -1.15 3.32 14.11
CA PHE A 253 -1.35 4.72 13.80
C PHE A 253 -2.86 5.03 13.66
N PRO A 254 -3.30 6.28 13.85
CA PRO A 254 -4.63 6.70 13.40
C PRO A 254 -4.78 6.50 11.89
N TYR A 255 -5.83 5.82 11.45
CA TYR A 255 -6.09 5.54 10.03
C TYR A 255 -7.15 6.50 9.47
N TYR A 256 -6.75 7.36 8.55
CA TYR A 256 -7.64 8.29 7.84
C TYR A 256 -7.72 7.92 6.37
N PHE A 257 -8.93 7.80 5.81
CA PHE A 257 -9.13 7.36 4.41
C PHE A 257 -8.46 8.27 3.39
N LEU A 258 -8.48 9.59 3.63
CA LEU A 258 -7.99 10.57 2.67
C LEU A 258 -6.53 10.97 2.89
N SER A 259 -5.97 10.86 4.10
CA SER A 259 -4.66 11.47 4.43
C SER A 259 -3.61 10.48 4.95
N SER A 260 -3.96 9.61 5.88
CA SER A 260 -3.04 8.64 6.51
C SER A 260 -3.48 7.20 6.25
N ASN A 261 -3.69 6.88 4.97
CA ASN A 261 -4.14 5.57 4.49
C ASN A 261 -2.97 4.65 4.13
N CYS A 262 -3.29 3.47 3.56
CA CYS A 262 -2.35 2.49 3.03
C CYS A 262 -1.23 3.09 2.18
N SER A 263 -1.59 3.97 1.25
CA SER A 263 -0.65 4.50 0.28
C SER A 263 0.32 5.48 0.93
N TYR A 264 -0.18 6.37 1.79
CA TYR A 264 0.68 7.30 2.53
C TYR A 264 1.72 6.58 3.40
N GLN A 265 1.29 5.54 4.12
CA GLN A 265 2.20 4.77 4.98
C GLN A 265 3.23 3.99 4.17
N LEU A 266 2.84 3.51 2.98
CA LEU A 266 3.74 2.83 2.07
C LEU A 266 4.81 3.76 1.50
N LEU A 267 4.48 5.02 1.20
CA LEU A 267 5.47 6.03 0.80
C LEU A 267 6.58 6.17 1.86
N GLY A 268 6.22 6.19 3.15
CA GLY A 268 7.21 6.25 4.23
C GLY A 268 8.12 5.03 4.29
N LEU A 269 7.59 3.84 3.96
CA LEU A 269 8.40 2.63 3.87
C LEU A 269 9.36 2.67 2.66
N ILE A 270 8.91 3.20 1.52
CA ILE A 270 9.76 3.39 0.32
C ILE A 270 10.84 4.43 0.60
N GLU A 271 10.52 5.53 1.28
CA GLU A 271 11.52 6.51 1.74
C GLU A 271 12.55 5.89 2.70
N ALA A 272 12.12 4.95 3.55
CA ALA A 272 13.02 4.24 4.46
C ALA A 272 13.98 3.31 3.69
N ALA A 273 13.50 2.68 2.63
CA ALA A 273 14.30 1.84 1.73
C ALA A 273 15.28 2.66 0.88
N ARG A 274 14.81 3.75 0.26
CA ARG A 274 15.60 4.68 -0.55
C ARG A 274 15.50 6.10 0.03
N PRO A 275 16.47 6.50 0.88
CA PRO A 275 16.51 7.84 1.44
C PRO A 275 16.57 8.92 0.34
N ASN A 276 16.09 10.12 0.66
CA ASN A 276 16.09 11.32 -0.19
C ASN A 276 15.06 11.36 -1.34
N THR A 277 14.10 10.44 -1.39
CA THR A 277 12.96 10.52 -2.32
C THR A 277 11.87 11.48 -1.85
N TYR A 278 11.74 11.69 -0.53
CA TYR A 278 10.83 12.64 0.12
C TYR A 278 9.36 12.58 -0.37
N LEU A 279 8.93 11.40 -0.82
CA LEU A 279 7.63 11.12 -1.44
C LEU A 279 6.43 11.65 -0.65
N ARG A 280 6.46 11.59 0.70
CA ARG A 280 5.33 12.01 1.55
C ARG A 280 5.14 13.51 1.62
N GLN A 281 6.18 14.31 1.31
CA GLN A 281 6.09 15.78 1.39
C GLN A 281 5.11 16.36 0.38
N ASP A 282 4.84 15.65 -0.71
CA ASP A 282 3.89 16.06 -1.74
C ASP A 282 2.42 15.80 -1.36
N PHE A 283 2.18 15.15 -0.22
CA PHE A 283 0.84 14.81 0.27
C PHE A 283 0.56 15.37 1.68
N PRO A 284 0.63 16.70 1.89
CA PRO A 284 0.47 17.30 3.22
C PRO A 284 -0.97 17.32 3.74
N ILE A 285 -1.97 17.09 2.87
CA ILE A 285 -3.40 17.16 3.23
C ILE A 285 -4.10 15.83 2.94
N TYR A 286 -3.93 15.30 1.73
CA TYR A 286 -4.53 14.04 1.29
C TYR A 286 -3.55 13.25 0.42
N ALA A 287 -3.67 11.93 0.44
CA ALA A 287 -2.81 10.97 -0.24
C ALA A 287 -3.68 9.94 -0.97
N ILE A 288 -4.12 10.26 -2.18
CA ILE A 288 -4.96 9.36 -2.98
C ILE A 288 -4.07 8.27 -3.61
N PRO A 289 -4.44 6.99 -3.55
CA PRO A 289 -3.60 5.88 -4.03
C PRO A 289 -3.05 6.06 -5.45
N THR A 290 -3.88 6.49 -6.42
CA THR A 290 -3.43 6.75 -7.80
C THR A 290 -2.41 7.89 -7.89
N ASP A 291 -2.54 8.94 -7.08
CA ASP A 291 -1.59 10.04 -7.05
C ASP A 291 -0.26 9.64 -6.39
N THR A 292 -0.32 8.86 -5.31
CA THR A 292 0.89 8.33 -4.66
C THR A 292 1.66 7.39 -5.58
N LEU A 293 0.95 6.54 -6.33
CA LEU A 293 1.53 5.69 -7.37
C LEU A 293 2.22 6.53 -8.43
N ARG A 294 1.51 7.53 -8.98
CA ARG A 294 2.09 8.45 -9.97
C ARG A 294 3.34 9.15 -9.44
N ARG A 295 3.32 9.60 -8.18
CA ARG A 295 4.47 10.26 -7.55
C ARG A 295 5.66 9.31 -7.39
N VAL A 296 5.44 8.06 -6.96
CA VAL A 296 6.52 7.06 -6.90
C VAL A 296 7.15 6.90 -8.28
N LEU A 297 6.34 6.73 -9.34
CA LEU A 297 6.84 6.50 -10.70
C LEU A 297 7.55 7.70 -11.34
N GLN A 298 7.42 8.90 -10.77
CA GLN A 298 8.21 10.07 -11.18
C GLN A 298 9.66 10.01 -10.70
N GLU A 299 10.00 9.16 -9.72
CA GLU A 299 11.38 8.95 -9.29
C GLU A 299 12.22 8.40 -10.45
N LYS A 300 13.38 9.02 -10.67
CA LYS A 300 14.23 8.70 -11.82
C LYS A 300 14.65 7.22 -11.78
N ASN A 301 14.40 6.50 -12.88
CA ASN A 301 14.75 5.08 -13.04
C ASN A 301 14.17 4.15 -11.97
N ILE A 302 13.04 4.53 -11.34
CA ILE A 302 12.40 3.72 -10.30
C ILE A 302 11.61 2.53 -10.86
N LEU A 303 11.02 2.66 -12.05
CA LEU A 303 10.23 1.60 -12.67
C LEU A 303 11.16 0.68 -13.47
N LYS A 304 11.15 -0.61 -13.14
CA LYS A 304 11.89 -1.65 -13.87
C LYS A 304 11.01 -2.40 -14.85
N LYS A 305 9.80 -2.78 -14.45
CA LYS A 305 8.84 -3.55 -15.24
C LYS A 305 7.41 -3.26 -14.78
N LEU A 306 6.47 -3.25 -15.71
CA LEU A 306 5.04 -3.20 -15.44
C LEU A 306 4.41 -4.55 -15.81
N VAL A 307 3.59 -5.10 -14.93
CA VAL A 307 2.82 -6.32 -15.17
C VAL A 307 1.35 -6.05 -14.86
N TYR A 308 0.47 -6.28 -15.84
CA TYR A 308 -0.97 -6.25 -15.66
C TYR A 308 -1.51 -7.65 -15.38
N ARG A 309 -2.32 -7.78 -14.33
CA ARG A 309 -3.04 -9.00 -13.98
C ARG A 309 -4.55 -8.72 -14.06
N PRO A 310 -5.25 -9.25 -15.07
CA PRO A 310 -6.69 -9.12 -15.15
C PRO A 310 -7.37 -9.94 -14.06
N ALA A 311 -8.52 -9.47 -13.57
CA ALA A 311 -9.39 -10.23 -12.69
C ALA A 311 -10.13 -11.36 -13.43
N ASN A 312 -10.58 -12.37 -12.70
CA ASN A 312 -11.30 -13.51 -13.30
C ASN A 312 -12.55 -13.07 -14.05
N GLY A 313 -13.28 -12.07 -13.53
CA GLY A 313 -14.43 -11.48 -14.21
C GLY A 313 -14.06 -10.63 -15.42
N THR A 314 -12.87 -10.00 -15.45
CA THR A 314 -12.34 -9.33 -16.66
C THR A 314 -12.05 -10.36 -17.75
N VAL A 315 -11.42 -11.48 -17.40
CA VAL A 315 -11.18 -12.61 -18.32
C VAL A 315 -12.51 -13.20 -18.82
N LEU A 316 -13.47 -13.43 -17.92
CA LEU A 316 -14.80 -13.94 -18.26
C LEU A 316 -15.55 -12.99 -19.20
N ALA A 317 -15.59 -11.69 -18.88
CA ALA A 317 -16.27 -10.69 -19.70
C ALA A 317 -15.64 -10.58 -21.10
N TYR A 318 -14.31 -10.60 -21.20
CA TYR A 318 -13.60 -10.56 -22.48
C TYR A 318 -13.93 -11.78 -23.35
N ASN A 319 -13.90 -12.99 -22.78
CA ASN A 319 -14.25 -14.19 -23.53
C ASN A 319 -15.76 -14.26 -23.85
N ALA A 320 -16.63 -13.77 -22.96
CA ALA A 320 -18.06 -13.68 -23.21
C ALA A 320 -18.41 -12.80 -24.42
N GLN A 321 -17.70 -11.69 -24.62
CA GLN A 321 -17.90 -10.81 -25.78
C GLN A 321 -17.47 -11.45 -27.11
N ARG A 322 -16.51 -12.37 -27.06
CA ARG A 322 -16.00 -13.12 -28.23
C ARG A 322 -16.88 -14.33 -28.58
N ASN A 323 -17.71 -14.79 -27.66
CA ASN A 323 -18.58 -15.93 -27.82
C ASN A 323 -19.87 -15.55 -28.55
N SER A 324 -20.43 -16.50 -29.31
CA SER A 324 -21.81 -16.35 -29.80
C SER A 324 -22.80 -16.39 -28.63
N PRO A 325 -24.00 -15.79 -28.77
CA PRO A 325 -25.03 -15.86 -27.73
C PRO A 325 -25.37 -17.30 -27.33
N LEU A 326 -25.36 -18.24 -28.29
CA LEU A 326 -25.63 -19.66 -28.04
C LEU A 326 -24.54 -20.30 -27.17
N VAL A 327 -23.26 -20.04 -27.44
CA VAL A 327 -22.14 -20.52 -26.60
C VAL A 327 -22.26 -19.99 -25.18
N ASN A 328 -22.57 -18.71 -25.00
CA ASN A 328 -22.73 -18.11 -23.68
C ASN A 328 -23.91 -18.71 -22.91
N GLN A 329 -25.06 -18.91 -23.56
CA GLN A 329 -26.23 -19.56 -22.95
C GLN A 329 -25.93 -21.01 -22.55
N THR A 330 -25.26 -21.77 -23.42
CA THR A 330 -24.81 -23.13 -23.11
C THR A 330 -23.84 -23.15 -21.93
N ALA A 331 -22.88 -22.23 -21.89
CA ALA A 331 -21.93 -22.13 -20.79
C ALA A 331 -22.61 -21.84 -19.44
N GLN A 332 -23.62 -20.95 -19.41
CA GLN A 332 -24.42 -20.70 -18.20
C GLN A 332 -25.17 -21.95 -17.74
N ALA A 333 -25.78 -22.69 -18.67
CA ALA A 333 -26.48 -23.92 -18.35
C ALA A 333 -25.52 -24.98 -17.77
N LEU A 334 -24.36 -25.18 -18.40
CA LEU A 334 -23.32 -26.11 -17.95
C LEU A 334 -22.78 -25.74 -16.56
N ALA A 335 -22.49 -24.47 -16.32
CA ALA A 335 -21.99 -23.97 -15.03
C ALA A 335 -22.97 -24.23 -13.87
N LEU A 336 -24.27 -24.17 -14.15
CA LEU A 336 -25.34 -24.45 -13.19
C LEU A 336 -25.74 -25.94 -13.14
N ASN A 337 -24.95 -26.82 -13.76
CA ASN A 337 -25.21 -28.26 -13.88
C ASN A 337 -26.60 -28.58 -14.47
N LYS A 338 -27.07 -27.76 -15.41
CA LYS A 338 -28.33 -27.97 -16.13
C LYS A 338 -28.08 -28.79 -17.39
N GLN A 339 -29.02 -29.68 -17.72
CA GLN A 339 -28.98 -30.40 -18.98
C GLN A 339 -29.14 -29.42 -20.14
N THR A 340 -28.26 -29.50 -21.13
CA THR A 340 -28.28 -28.62 -22.31
C THR A 340 -27.88 -29.40 -23.56
N ASN A 341 -28.42 -29.02 -24.72
CA ASN A 341 -28.11 -29.66 -25.98
C ASN A 341 -26.87 -29.01 -26.61
N LEU A 342 -25.82 -29.81 -26.83
CA LEU A 342 -24.58 -29.37 -27.45
C LEU A 342 -24.55 -29.54 -28.98
N GLN A 343 -25.51 -30.28 -29.56
CA GLN A 343 -25.51 -30.64 -30.99
C GLN A 343 -25.60 -29.44 -31.94
N ALA A 344 -26.12 -28.32 -31.47
CA ALA A 344 -26.20 -27.08 -32.24
C ALA A 344 -24.86 -26.32 -32.32
N LEU A 345 -23.84 -26.76 -31.58
CA LEU A 345 -22.51 -26.16 -31.52
C LEU A 345 -21.50 -27.07 -32.21
N SER A 346 -20.54 -26.48 -32.93
CA SER A 346 -19.34 -27.20 -33.41
C SER A 346 -18.46 -27.67 -32.24
N ASP A 347 -17.57 -28.63 -32.47
CA ASP A 347 -16.65 -29.15 -31.43
C ASP A 347 -15.83 -28.02 -30.76
N THR A 348 -15.36 -27.06 -31.55
CA THR A 348 -14.65 -25.87 -31.05
C THR A 348 -15.53 -24.99 -30.15
N GLU A 349 -16.80 -24.82 -30.50
CA GLU A 349 -17.76 -24.05 -29.71
C GLU A 349 -18.20 -24.78 -28.44
N GLN A 350 -18.34 -26.10 -28.49
CA GLN A 350 -18.62 -26.93 -27.32
C GLN A 350 -17.45 -26.87 -26.34
N ALA A 351 -16.22 -27.04 -26.82
CA ALA A 351 -15.00 -26.85 -26.04
C ALA A 351 -14.97 -25.45 -25.39
N ARG A 352 -15.26 -24.40 -26.16
CA ARG A 352 -15.32 -23.03 -25.65
C ARG A 352 -16.44 -22.82 -24.61
N ALA A 353 -17.59 -23.47 -24.78
CA ALA A 353 -18.68 -23.43 -23.81
C ALA A 353 -18.28 -24.07 -22.47
N TYR A 354 -17.55 -25.20 -22.48
CA TYR A 354 -17.02 -25.81 -21.27
C TYR A 354 -15.95 -24.95 -20.57
N GLU A 355 -15.03 -24.35 -21.33
CA GLU A 355 -14.04 -23.40 -20.79
C GLU A 355 -14.73 -22.20 -20.13
N THR A 356 -15.71 -21.60 -20.82
CA THR A 356 -16.46 -20.44 -20.30
C THR A 356 -17.34 -20.82 -19.10
N ALA A 357 -17.93 -22.02 -19.10
CA ALA A 357 -18.70 -22.54 -17.97
C ALA A 357 -17.84 -22.71 -16.72
N TYR A 358 -16.61 -23.21 -16.89
CA TYR A 358 -15.64 -23.30 -15.81
C TYR A 358 -15.33 -21.90 -15.25
N ASP A 359 -14.99 -20.95 -16.12
CA ASP A 359 -14.63 -19.58 -15.71
C ASP A 359 -15.79 -18.90 -14.98
N TYR A 360 -17.03 -19.09 -15.44
CA TYR A 360 -18.22 -18.53 -14.80
C TYR A 360 -18.49 -19.18 -13.44
N LEU A 361 -18.44 -20.51 -13.33
CA LEU A 361 -18.64 -21.20 -12.06
C LEU A 361 -17.53 -20.85 -11.05
N TYR A 362 -16.29 -20.72 -11.53
CA TYR A 362 -15.16 -20.32 -10.69
C TYR A 362 -15.32 -18.87 -10.20
N TYR A 363 -15.76 -17.96 -11.06
CA TYR A 363 -16.14 -16.59 -10.68
C TYR A 363 -17.20 -16.57 -9.58
N LEU A 364 -18.28 -17.35 -9.71
CA LEU A 364 -19.33 -17.45 -8.68
C LEU A 364 -18.80 -18.06 -7.37
N TYR A 365 -17.93 -19.06 -7.45
CA TYR A 365 -17.30 -19.70 -6.31
C TYR A 365 -16.45 -18.72 -5.49
N LEU A 366 -15.61 -17.95 -6.18
CA LEU A 366 -14.76 -16.94 -5.58
C LEU A 366 -15.58 -15.81 -4.94
N ALA A 367 -16.64 -15.35 -5.61
CA ALA A 367 -17.58 -14.37 -5.08
C ALA A 367 -18.49 -14.89 -3.94
N HIS A 368 -18.31 -16.15 -3.52
CA HIS A 368 -19.14 -16.82 -2.50
C HIS A 368 -20.62 -16.90 -2.85
N GLN A 369 -20.93 -16.96 -4.15
CA GLN A 369 -22.29 -17.09 -4.70
C GLN A 369 -22.61 -18.52 -5.14
N ALA A 370 -21.64 -19.45 -5.04
CA ALA A 370 -21.81 -20.88 -5.30
C ALA A 370 -21.53 -21.72 -4.05
N ASP A 371 -22.13 -22.91 -3.98
CA ASP A 371 -22.01 -23.81 -2.83
C ASP A 371 -20.56 -24.34 -2.67
N LYS A 372 -19.96 -24.13 -1.50
CA LYS A 372 -18.55 -24.46 -1.26
C LYS A 372 -18.24 -25.95 -1.30
N SER A 373 -19.21 -26.82 -1.01
CA SER A 373 -19.03 -28.26 -0.88
C SER A 373 -19.12 -28.98 -2.23
N THR A 374 -19.98 -28.50 -3.11
CA THR A 374 -20.30 -29.15 -4.39
C THR A 374 -19.54 -28.57 -5.58
N THR A 375 -19.23 -27.26 -5.53
CA THR A 375 -18.61 -26.55 -6.65
C THR A 375 -17.25 -27.12 -7.09
N PRO A 376 -16.32 -27.50 -6.20
CA PRO A 376 -15.03 -28.08 -6.63
C PRO A 376 -15.19 -29.35 -7.49
N SER A 377 -16.17 -30.19 -7.14
CA SER A 377 -16.48 -31.40 -7.91
C SER A 377 -17.03 -31.07 -9.30
N LEU A 378 -17.91 -30.06 -9.39
CA LEU A 378 -18.48 -29.62 -10.66
C LEU A 378 -17.44 -28.95 -11.57
N LEU A 379 -16.56 -28.09 -11.01
CA LEU A 379 -15.42 -27.52 -11.73
C LEU A 379 -14.54 -28.60 -12.35
N ARG A 380 -14.23 -29.66 -11.57
CA ARG A 380 -13.48 -30.81 -12.08
C ARG A 380 -14.22 -31.53 -13.21
N GLN A 381 -15.54 -31.72 -13.10
CA GLN A 381 -16.34 -32.35 -14.15
C GLN A 381 -16.32 -31.55 -15.45
N LEU A 382 -16.39 -30.22 -15.38
CA LEU A 382 -16.28 -29.34 -16.56
C LEU A 382 -14.92 -29.49 -17.23
N LEU A 383 -13.83 -29.57 -16.46
CA LEU A 383 -12.48 -29.80 -17.00
C LEU A 383 -12.35 -31.17 -17.68
N VAL A 384 -12.91 -32.23 -17.07
CA VAL A 384 -12.93 -33.58 -17.67
C VAL A 384 -13.69 -33.56 -18.99
N LYS A 385 -14.88 -32.95 -19.04
CA LYS A 385 -15.66 -32.82 -20.28
C LYS A 385 -14.95 -31.98 -21.33
N ARG A 386 -14.25 -30.92 -20.92
CA ARG A 386 -13.42 -30.14 -21.84
C ARG A 386 -12.30 -30.97 -22.46
N SER A 387 -11.73 -31.91 -21.71
CA SER A 387 -10.63 -32.75 -22.18
C SER A 387 -11.01 -33.76 -23.27
N ASP A 388 -12.31 -34.05 -23.45
CA ASP A 388 -12.82 -34.92 -24.51
C ASP A 388 -12.63 -34.31 -25.92
N TYR A 389 -12.41 -32.99 -26.00
CA TYR A 389 -12.25 -32.27 -27.26
C TYR A 389 -10.77 -32.07 -27.60
N ALA A 390 -10.32 -32.65 -28.72
CA ALA A 390 -8.97 -32.50 -29.28
C ALA A 390 -8.76 -31.13 -29.98
N VAL A 391 -9.19 -30.05 -29.34
CA VAL A 391 -9.07 -28.67 -29.81
C VAL A 391 -8.20 -27.89 -28.83
N VAL A 392 -7.29 -27.07 -29.35
CA VAL A 392 -6.46 -26.16 -28.55
C VAL A 392 -7.32 -25.24 -27.67
N GLU A 393 -6.76 -24.76 -26.57
CA GLU A 393 -7.44 -23.81 -25.66
C GLU A 393 -8.02 -22.63 -26.44
N GLN A 394 -9.31 -22.33 -26.23
CA GLN A 394 -10.01 -21.24 -26.93
C GLN A 394 -10.06 -19.95 -26.10
N ARG A 395 -9.84 -20.07 -24.79
CA ARG A 395 -9.65 -18.96 -23.85
C ARG A 395 -8.53 -18.05 -24.34
N GLN A 396 -8.80 -16.75 -24.32
CA GLN A 396 -7.79 -15.73 -24.58
C GLN A 396 -7.64 -14.84 -23.35
N ALA A 397 -6.40 -14.47 -23.06
CA ALA A 397 -6.12 -13.45 -22.07
C ALA A 397 -6.60 -12.09 -22.60
N PRO A 398 -7.30 -11.28 -21.78
CA PRO A 398 -7.63 -9.91 -22.17
C PRO A 398 -6.35 -9.11 -22.39
N PRO A 399 -6.32 -8.20 -23.38
CA PRO A 399 -5.17 -7.32 -23.57
C PRO A 399 -5.00 -6.41 -22.35
N GLN A 400 -3.76 -6.06 -22.03
CA GLN A 400 -3.50 -4.99 -21.07
C GLN A 400 -4.18 -3.68 -21.55
N PRO A 401 -4.89 -2.96 -20.66
CA PRO A 401 -5.46 -1.65 -21.00
C PRO A 401 -4.39 -0.70 -21.54
N ALA A 402 -4.76 0.10 -22.55
CA ALA A 402 -3.84 1.03 -23.21
C ALA A 402 -3.27 2.09 -22.25
N THR A 403 -4.06 2.49 -21.25
CA THR A 403 -3.67 3.48 -20.26
C THR A 403 -3.49 2.83 -18.89
N ASP A 404 -2.26 2.87 -18.41
CA ASP A 404 -1.87 2.60 -17.03
C ASP A 404 -2.55 3.60 -16.07
N PRO A 405 -3.10 3.19 -14.91
CA PRO A 405 -3.66 4.08 -13.90
C PRO A 405 -2.78 5.27 -13.51
N ALA A 406 -1.45 5.10 -13.51
CA ALA A 406 -0.53 6.21 -13.24
C ALA A 406 -0.54 7.30 -14.31
N ASN A 407 -0.91 6.94 -15.55
CA ASN A 407 -1.00 7.82 -16.72
C ASN A 407 -2.42 8.38 -16.96
N GLY A 408 -3.41 7.98 -16.13
CA GLY A 408 -4.72 8.62 -16.12
C GLY A 408 -4.66 10.08 -15.66
N HIS A 409 -5.75 10.82 -15.85
CA HIS A 409 -5.82 12.23 -15.44
C HIS A 409 -5.59 12.41 -13.93
N LYS A 410 -5.19 13.61 -13.51
CA LYS A 410 -5.02 13.94 -12.09
C LYS A 410 -6.39 14.03 -11.39
N THR A 411 -6.42 13.68 -10.12
CA THR A 411 -7.62 13.59 -9.28
C THR A 411 -8.16 14.96 -8.85
N ALA A 412 -7.28 15.96 -8.71
CA ALA A 412 -7.68 17.32 -8.37
C ALA A 412 -8.02 18.13 -9.63
N ARG A 413 -9.16 18.83 -9.60
CA ARG A 413 -9.63 19.72 -10.67
C ARG A 413 -9.91 21.12 -10.11
N PHE A 414 -9.46 22.13 -10.86
CA PHE A 414 -9.85 23.52 -10.67
C PHE A 414 -10.52 23.99 -11.96
N MET A 415 -11.70 24.60 -11.86
CA MET A 415 -12.45 25.07 -13.02
C MET A 415 -12.86 26.52 -12.81
N VAL A 416 -12.73 27.30 -13.89
CA VAL A 416 -13.28 28.65 -13.99
C VAL A 416 -14.37 28.60 -15.04
N ASN A 417 -15.55 29.09 -14.71
CA ASN A 417 -16.70 29.08 -15.60
C ASN A 417 -17.35 30.46 -15.65
N ILE A 418 -17.79 30.88 -16.84
CA ILE A 418 -18.65 32.05 -17.02
C ILE A 418 -19.92 31.54 -17.69
N GLN A 419 -21.07 31.83 -17.09
CA GLN A 419 -22.37 31.38 -17.57
C GLN A 419 -23.40 32.50 -17.50
N HIS A 420 -24.32 32.51 -18.47
CA HIS A 420 -25.51 33.35 -18.45
C HIS A 420 -26.73 32.48 -18.16
N ILE A 421 -27.40 32.70 -17.04
CA ILE A 421 -28.54 31.89 -16.59
C ILE A 421 -29.56 32.80 -15.88
N GLN A 422 -30.85 32.62 -16.18
CA GLN A 422 -31.93 33.45 -15.61
C GLN A 422 -31.70 34.97 -15.77
N GLN A 423 -31.19 35.40 -16.94
CA GLN A 423 -30.82 36.79 -17.24
C GLN A 423 -29.69 37.37 -16.36
N GLN A 424 -28.94 36.52 -15.66
CA GLN A 424 -27.82 36.91 -14.81
C GLN A 424 -26.52 36.34 -15.37
N ASP A 425 -25.47 37.15 -15.35
CA ASP A 425 -24.12 36.71 -15.67
C ASP A 425 -23.40 36.28 -14.39
N ILE A 426 -22.89 35.05 -14.38
CA ILE A 426 -22.21 34.46 -13.23
C ILE A 426 -20.84 33.99 -13.65
N ALA A 427 -19.81 34.49 -12.98
CA ALA A 427 -18.47 33.91 -12.99
C ALA A 427 -18.34 32.98 -11.79
N SER A 428 -17.86 31.75 -11.97
CA SER A 428 -17.69 30.79 -10.88
C SER A 428 -16.34 30.13 -10.87
N LEU A 429 -15.90 29.79 -9.66
CA LEU A 429 -14.71 29.00 -9.38
C LEU A 429 -15.17 27.70 -8.73
N GLU A 430 -14.74 26.58 -9.29
CA GLU A 430 -14.96 25.25 -8.72
C GLU A 430 -13.62 24.63 -8.34
N TRP A 431 -13.58 24.05 -7.16
CA TRP A 431 -12.48 23.21 -6.71
C TRP A 431 -13.02 21.83 -6.33
N ARG A 432 -12.46 20.80 -6.97
CA ARG A 432 -12.63 19.40 -6.59
C ARG A 432 -11.26 18.84 -6.20
N PRO A 433 -11.02 18.53 -4.92
CA PRO A 433 -9.70 18.09 -4.45
C PRO A 433 -9.35 16.63 -4.81
N ALA A 434 -10.34 15.77 -5.05
CA ALA A 434 -10.10 14.32 -5.12
C ALA A 434 -10.98 13.63 -6.17
N TYR A 435 -10.41 12.57 -6.76
CA TYR A 435 -10.99 11.62 -7.71
C TYR A 435 -11.55 12.22 -9.01
N GLN A 436 -12.71 11.74 -9.45
CA GLN A 436 -13.25 11.96 -10.79
C GLN A 436 -14.77 11.86 -10.78
N ASP A 437 -15.42 12.54 -11.72
CA ASP A 437 -16.83 12.36 -12.04
C ASP A 437 -16.98 11.68 -13.41
N LEU A 438 -18.22 11.41 -13.79
CA LEU A 438 -18.54 10.74 -15.05
C LEU A 438 -18.23 11.58 -16.31
N LEU A 439 -17.85 12.85 -16.16
CA LEU A 439 -17.48 13.75 -17.26
C LEU A 439 -15.97 13.82 -17.48
N ASP A 440 -15.17 13.35 -16.52
CA ASP A 440 -13.74 13.19 -16.73
C ASP A 440 -13.45 11.99 -17.65
N ALA A 441 -12.25 11.97 -18.22
CA ALA A 441 -11.84 10.92 -19.15
C ALA A 441 -11.63 9.61 -18.40
N ASP A 442 -12.17 8.49 -18.88
CA ASP A 442 -12.16 7.22 -18.16
C ASP A 442 -10.81 6.47 -18.25
N GLU A 443 -9.85 6.96 -19.05
CA GLU A 443 -8.56 6.30 -19.20
C GLU A 443 -7.74 6.26 -17.90
N GLY A 444 -7.31 5.07 -17.52
CA GLY A 444 -6.57 4.83 -16.27
C GLY A 444 -7.49 4.69 -15.04
N TYR A 445 -8.80 4.83 -15.21
CA TYR A 445 -9.80 4.64 -14.16
C TYR A 445 -10.85 3.61 -14.57
N ARG A 446 -11.67 3.17 -13.62
CA ARG A 446 -12.77 2.27 -13.91
C ARG A 446 -13.91 3.04 -14.60
N ARG A 447 -14.26 2.62 -15.81
CA ARG A 447 -15.41 3.19 -16.54
C ARG A 447 -16.70 3.04 -15.73
N GLY A 448 -17.46 4.13 -15.64
CA GLY A 448 -18.73 4.18 -14.90
C GLY A 448 -18.57 4.32 -13.38
N ALA A 449 -17.35 4.50 -12.87
CA ALA A 449 -17.10 4.85 -11.48
C ALA A 449 -16.84 6.35 -11.35
N GLY A 450 -17.64 7.03 -10.53
CA GLY A 450 -17.45 8.43 -10.14
C GLY A 450 -17.36 8.53 -8.63
N ILE A 451 -16.39 9.31 -8.14
CA ILE A 451 -16.21 9.59 -6.72
C ILE A 451 -15.81 11.06 -6.61
N ASP A 452 -16.57 11.86 -5.85
CA ASP A 452 -16.21 13.23 -5.54
C ASP A 452 -16.24 13.46 -4.03
N PHE A 453 -15.25 14.18 -3.52
CA PHE A 453 -15.18 14.61 -2.13
C PHE A 453 -14.94 16.09 -2.03
N LEU A 454 -15.70 16.76 -1.14
CA LEU A 454 -15.53 18.18 -0.82
C LEU A 454 -15.52 19.13 -2.04
N ARG A 455 -16.22 18.76 -3.12
CA ARG A 455 -16.37 19.64 -4.29
C ARG A 455 -17.06 20.91 -3.85
N THR A 456 -16.46 22.05 -4.16
CA THR A 456 -16.99 23.37 -3.77
C THR A 456 -17.00 24.28 -4.98
N ARG A 457 -18.16 24.88 -5.27
CA ARG A 457 -18.33 25.85 -6.35
C ARG A 457 -18.89 27.16 -5.81
N ILE A 458 -18.13 28.22 -5.97
CA ILE A 458 -18.49 29.57 -5.55
C ILE A 458 -18.74 30.40 -6.81
N GLY A 459 -19.90 31.03 -6.89
CA GLY A 459 -20.30 31.90 -7.98
C GLY A 459 -20.33 33.35 -7.53
N TYR A 460 -19.96 34.25 -8.43
CA TYR A 460 -20.09 35.68 -8.29
C TYR A 460 -21.03 36.18 -9.38
N ASN A 461 -22.20 36.69 -8.96
CA ASN A 461 -23.15 37.32 -9.85
C ASN A 461 -22.64 38.72 -10.21
N LEU A 462 -22.41 38.96 -11.50
CA LEU A 462 -21.82 40.20 -12.01
C LEU A 462 -22.80 41.37 -11.96
N SER A 463 -24.10 41.12 -12.07
CA SER A 463 -25.15 42.15 -12.03
C SER A 463 -25.49 42.56 -10.59
N GLU A 464 -25.56 41.60 -9.66
CA GLU A 464 -25.89 41.86 -8.25
C GLU A 464 -24.66 42.17 -7.37
N HIS A 465 -23.45 41.97 -7.90
CA HIS A 465 -22.18 42.07 -7.17
C HIS A 465 -22.09 41.18 -5.92
N LYS A 466 -22.69 39.99 -5.95
CA LYS A 466 -22.77 39.07 -4.80
C LYS A 466 -22.10 37.74 -5.08
N ALA A 467 -21.27 37.29 -4.13
CA ALA A 467 -20.78 35.92 -4.09
C ALA A 467 -21.80 35.00 -3.39
N LYS A 468 -22.05 33.83 -3.96
CA LYS A 468 -22.92 32.79 -3.41
C LYS A 468 -22.22 31.44 -3.54
N LEU A 469 -22.42 30.58 -2.54
CA LEU A 469 -22.06 29.16 -2.65
C LEU A 469 -23.08 28.50 -3.58
N LEU A 470 -22.65 28.13 -4.79
CA LEU A 470 -23.54 27.50 -5.77
C LEU A 470 -23.69 26.01 -5.48
N GLU A 471 -22.62 25.37 -5.01
CA GLU A 471 -22.58 23.92 -4.79
C GLU A 471 -21.54 23.56 -3.74
N PHE A 472 -21.90 22.66 -2.85
CA PHE A 472 -20.98 21.99 -1.93
C PHE A 472 -21.35 20.51 -1.86
N THR A 473 -20.49 19.63 -2.33
CA THR A 473 -20.66 18.19 -2.25
C THR A 473 -19.71 17.66 -1.21
N LEU A 474 -20.25 17.14 -0.10
CA LEU A 474 -19.44 16.45 0.90
C LEU A 474 -18.90 15.14 0.32
N LEU A 475 -19.79 14.37 -0.32
CA LEU A 475 -19.51 13.09 -0.94
C LEU A 475 -20.50 12.85 -2.08
N ASN A 476 -20.02 12.49 -3.26
CA ASN A 476 -20.80 11.90 -4.34
C ASN A 476 -20.13 10.61 -4.81
N ILE A 477 -20.92 9.57 -5.05
CA ILE A 477 -20.46 8.27 -5.53
C ILE A 477 -21.43 7.79 -6.61
N ASP A 478 -20.89 7.52 -7.79
CA ASP A 478 -21.60 6.93 -8.92
C ASP A 478 -20.99 5.56 -9.23
N SER A 479 -21.82 4.52 -9.23
CA SER A 479 -21.45 3.17 -9.64
C SER A 479 -22.36 2.71 -10.78
N LEU A 480 -21.91 2.95 -12.01
CA LEU A 480 -22.61 2.59 -13.25
C LEU A 480 -21.95 1.36 -13.87
N ALA A 481 -22.31 0.19 -13.36
CA ALA A 481 -21.73 -1.06 -13.82
C ALA A 481 -22.37 -1.52 -15.14
N THR A 482 -21.55 -1.99 -16.08
CA THR A 482 -22.04 -2.55 -17.34
C THR A 482 -22.33 -4.05 -17.19
N GLY A 483 -23.49 -4.48 -17.69
CA GLY A 483 -23.85 -5.89 -17.74
C GLY A 483 -23.19 -6.62 -18.90
N ASN A 484 -23.06 -7.93 -18.78
CA ASN A 484 -22.67 -8.84 -19.85
C ASN A 484 -23.54 -10.12 -19.80
N ALA A 485 -23.23 -11.11 -20.64
CA ALA A 485 -24.02 -12.35 -20.68
C ALA A 485 -24.08 -13.10 -19.33
N PHE A 486 -23.08 -12.95 -18.46
CA PHE A 486 -22.92 -13.70 -17.21
C PHE A 486 -23.17 -12.87 -15.94
N ALA A 487 -23.22 -11.55 -16.05
CA ALA A 487 -23.37 -10.64 -14.91
C ALA A 487 -24.27 -9.45 -15.24
N THR A 488 -25.24 -9.19 -14.36
CA THR A 488 -26.12 -8.01 -14.39
C THR A 488 -25.98 -7.24 -13.07
N PRO A 489 -24.87 -6.52 -12.86
CA PRO A 489 -24.63 -5.80 -11.61
C PRO A 489 -25.66 -4.67 -11.42
N LEU A 490 -25.96 -4.35 -10.16
CA LEU A 490 -26.80 -3.20 -9.81
C LEU A 490 -25.99 -1.92 -9.95
N SER A 491 -26.56 -0.93 -10.66
CA SER A 491 -26.04 0.42 -10.71
C SER A 491 -26.72 1.28 -9.65
N TRP A 492 -25.97 2.15 -8.99
CA TRP A 492 -26.46 3.03 -7.93
C TRP A 492 -25.66 4.33 -7.88
N SER A 493 -26.27 5.35 -7.28
CA SER A 493 -25.65 6.65 -7.03
C SER A 493 -26.04 7.14 -5.63
N PHE A 494 -25.11 7.80 -4.96
CA PHE A 494 -25.31 8.38 -3.63
C PHE A 494 -24.59 9.72 -3.54
N ALA A 495 -25.33 10.78 -3.19
CA ALA A 495 -24.79 12.12 -3.02
C ALA A 495 -25.26 12.75 -1.71
N VAL A 496 -24.33 13.41 -1.02
CA VAL A 496 -24.59 14.27 0.13
C VAL A 496 -23.94 15.62 -0.12
N GLY A 497 -24.75 16.66 -0.12
CA GLY A 497 -24.30 18.01 -0.40
C GLY A 497 -25.41 19.04 -0.33
N MET A 498 -25.09 20.23 -0.81
CA MET A 498 -25.96 21.37 -0.95
C MET A 498 -25.78 21.93 -2.36
N GLN A 499 -26.88 22.21 -3.04
CA GLN A 499 -26.86 22.89 -4.32
C GLN A 499 -27.85 24.04 -4.27
N GLN A 500 -27.44 25.20 -4.78
CA GLN A 500 -28.33 26.34 -4.91
C GLN A 500 -29.44 26.01 -5.91
N ALA A 501 -30.68 25.96 -5.42
CA ALA A 501 -31.84 25.59 -6.23
C ALA A 501 -32.26 26.67 -7.23
N ALA A 502 -32.17 27.95 -6.83
CA ALA A 502 -32.49 29.10 -7.67
C ALA A 502 -31.56 30.27 -7.33
N LEU A 503 -31.29 31.11 -8.33
CA LEU A 503 -30.46 32.31 -8.15
C LEU A 503 -31.22 33.45 -7.50
N ASP A 504 -32.54 33.48 -7.73
CA ASP A 504 -33.50 34.42 -7.18
C ASP A 504 -34.25 33.81 -5.97
N GLN A 505 -34.69 34.66 -5.05
CA GLN A 505 -35.67 34.29 -4.03
C GLN A 505 -37.04 34.19 -4.72
N GLN A 506 -37.61 33.00 -4.82
CA GLN A 506 -39.06 32.87 -5.04
C GLN A 506 -39.82 33.24 -3.78
#